data_AF-A0A3D4D434-F1
#
_entry.id   AF-A0A3D4D434-F1
#
_cell.length_a   1.000
_cell.length_b   1.000
_cell.length_c   1.000
_cell.angle_alpha   90.00
_cell.angle_beta   90.00
_cell.angle_gamma   90.00
#
_symmetry.space_group_name_H-M   'P 1'
#
loop_
_entity.id
_entity.type
_entity.pdbx_description
1 polymer ?
#
loop_
_entity_poly.entity_id
_entity_poly.type
_entity_poly.pdbx_seq_one_letter_code
_entity_poly.pdbx_strand_id
1 'polypeptide(L)'
;FRDADGFGDTATIRFLRVGDDALLGVETPIDMAIFDTDYVSLTVPVPAEAIGENARIEFNFVSDGTLDAFSGLSIDNVTIEVAAP
;
A
#
# COMPACT_ATOMS: atom_id res chain seq x y z
N PHE A 1 -6.72 -6.09 -5.38
CA PHE A 1 -7.84 -6.91 -4.89
C PHE A 1 -7.65 -7.13 -3.41
N ARG A 2 -8.59 -6.65 -2.60
CA ARG A 2 -8.61 -6.87 -1.15
C ARG A 2 -9.48 -8.08 -0.85
N ASP A 3 -8.84 -9.09 -0.27
CA ASP A 3 -9.44 -10.32 0.20
C ASP A 3 -9.23 -10.42 1.72
N ALA A 4 -9.52 -9.34 2.44
CA ALA A 4 -9.45 -9.35 3.91
C ALA A 4 -10.66 -10.07 4.51
N ASP A 5 -10.73 -10.15 5.83
CA ASP A 5 -11.88 -10.62 6.62
C ASP A 5 -12.84 -9.47 7.03
N GLY A 6 -12.48 -8.22 6.68
CA GLY A 6 -13.22 -7.01 7.00
C GLY A 6 -12.98 -6.49 8.42
N PHE A 7 -12.08 -7.12 9.20
CA PHE A 7 -11.83 -6.75 10.59
C PHE A 7 -10.36 -6.96 10.98
N GLY A 8 -9.72 -5.94 11.54
CA GLY A 8 -8.40 -6.08 12.16
C GLY A 8 -7.22 -6.18 11.19
N ASP A 9 -7.38 -6.79 10.02
CA ASP A 9 -6.37 -6.79 8.96
C ASP A 9 -6.02 -5.34 8.55
N THR A 10 -4.74 -5.08 8.31
CA THR A 10 -4.27 -3.75 7.90
C THR A 10 -3.33 -3.84 6.70
N ALA A 11 -3.37 -2.79 5.87
CA ALA A 11 -2.39 -2.61 4.83
C ALA A 11 -2.00 -1.14 4.67
N THR A 12 -0.72 -0.90 4.41
CA THR A 12 -0.19 0.46 4.16
C THR A 12 0.74 0.48 2.96
N ILE A 13 0.78 1.64 2.30
CA ILE A 13 1.76 1.99 1.27
C ILE A 13 2.72 3.00 1.90
N ARG A 14 4.02 2.72 1.79
CA ARG A 14 5.09 3.53 2.39
C ARG A 14 6.14 3.87 1.35
N PHE A 15 6.65 5.10 1.40
CA PHE A 15 7.82 5.51 0.64
C PHE A 15 8.99 5.59 1.62
N LEU A 16 10.02 4.78 1.39
CA LEU A 16 11.17 4.67 2.29
C LEU A 16 12.44 5.07 1.53
N ARG A 17 13.31 5.86 2.14
CA ARG A 17 14.62 6.15 1.55
C ARG A 17 15.46 4.86 1.54
N VAL A 18 16.06 4.59 0.40
CA VAL A 18 17.01 3.48 0.26
C VAL A 18 18.27 3.78 1.05
N GLY A 19 18.60 2.93 2.02
CA GLY A 19 19.86 2.96 2.77
C GLY A 19 19.67 3.11 4.29
N ASP A 20 18.67 3.88 4.72
CA ASP A 20 18.33 4.08 6.14
C ASP A 20 16.88 3.73 6.49
N ASP A 21 16.06 3.36 5.49
CA ASP A 21 14.63 3.07 5.61
C ASP A 21 13.83 4.20 6.28
N ALA A 22 14.33 5.44 6.20
CA ALA A 22 13.61 6.60 6.70
C ALA A 22 12.30 6.79 5.90
N LEU A 23 11.18 6.99 6.62
CA LEU A 23 9.89 7.28 6.00
C LEU A 23 9.92 8.65 5.30
N LEU A 24 9.52 8.66 4.04
CA LEU A 24 9.41 9.84 3.19
C LEU A 24 7.93 10.20 3.07
N GLY A 25 7.49 11.19 3.84
CA GLY A 25 6.08 11.59 3.93
C GLY A 25 5.30 10.76 4.96
N VAL A 26 4.01 10.52 4.70
CA VAL A 26 3.12 9.77 5.59
C VAL A 26 2.74 8.42 4.98
N GLU A 27 2.48 7.43 5.82
CA GLU A 27 1.94 6.14 5.38
C GLU A 27 0.52 6.33 4.80
N THR A 28 0.24 5.70 3.67
CA THR A 28 -1.09 5.73 3.05
C THR A 28 -1.80 4.40 3.33
N PRO A 29 -2.93 4.41 4.06
CA PRO A 29 -3.65 3.17 4.35
C PRO A 29 -4.35 2.64 3.09
N ILE A 30 -4.34 1.32 2.91
CA ILE A 30 -5.29 0.61 2.06
C ILE A 30 -6.38 0.10 3.00
N ASP A 31 -7.61 0.55 2.79
CA ASP A 31 -8.73 0.15 3.64
C ASP A 31 -9.09 -1.32 3.41
N MET A 32 -8.67 -2.16 4.38
CA MET A 32 -8.92 -3.60 4.42
C MET A 32 -10.27 -3.96 5.06
N ALA A 33 -11.08 -2.99 5.49
CA ALA A 33 -12.48 -3.26 5.84
C ALA A 33 -13.36 -3.49 4.60
N ILE A 34 -12.82 -3.22 3.41
CA ILE A 34 -13.50 -3.35 2.12
C ILE A 34 -13.10 -4.67 1.45
N PHE A 35 -14.11 -5.37 0.95
CA PHE A 35 -13.98 -6.56 0.11
C PHE A 35 -14.21 -6.20 -1.34
N ASP A 36 -13.24 -6.55 -2.20
CA ASP A 36 -13.41 -6.37 -3.62
C ASP A 36 -14.00 -7.64 -4.27
N THR A 37 -14.81 -7.47 -5.31
CA THR A 37 -15.26 -8.58 -6.17
C THR A 37 -14.44 -8.69 -7.47
N ASP A 38 -13.57 -7.71 -7.73
CA ASP A 38 -12.61 -7.64 -8.84
C ASP A 38 -11.44 -6.69 -8.49
N TYR A 39 -10.39 -6.62 -9.31
CA TYR A 39 -9.32 -5.65 -9.12
C TYR A 39 -9.86 -4.20 -9.19
N VAL A 40 -9.47 -3.40 -8.21
CA VAL A 40 -9.74 -1.95 -8.17
C VAL A 40 -8.45 -1.17 -8.37
N SER A 41 -8.55 -0.02 -9.03
CA SER A 41 -7.43 0.91 -9.16
C SER A 41 -7.27 1.75 -7.91
N LEU A 42 -6.04 1.86 -7.41
CA LEU A 42 -5.65 2.78 -6.35
C LEU A 42 -4.63 3.77 -6.91
N THR A 43 -4.81 5.05 -6.60
CA THR A 43 -3.87 6.12 -6.96
C THR A 43 -3.41 6.81 -5.70
N VAL A 44 -2.10 6.85 -5.48
CA VAL A 44 -1.47 7.49 -4.34
C VAL A 44 -0.48 8.53 -4.87
N PRO A 45 -0.53 9.79 -4.41
CA PRO A 45 0.46 10.78 -4.81
C PRO A 45 1.84 10.39 -4.26
N VAL A 46 2.88 10.55 -5.08
CA VAL A 46 4.26 10.45 -4.59
C VAL A 46 4.51 11.63 -3.64
N PRO A 47 4.95 11.39 -2.39
CA PRO A 47 5.18 12.46 -1.42
C PRO A 47 6.34 13.36 -1.88
N ALA A 48 6.25 14.66 -1.57
CA ALA A 48 7.27 15.64 -1.98
C ALA A 48 8.65 15.31 -1.39
N GLU A 49 8.67 14.72 -0.20
CA GLU A 49 9.86 14.25 0.51
C GLU A 49 10.58 13.13 -0.23
N ALA A 50 9.91 12.40 -1.13
CA ALA A 50 10.55 11.38 -1.96
C ALA A 50 11.14 11.92 -3.27
N ILE A 51 10.86 13.18 -3.63
CA ILE A 51 11.37 13.77 -4.87
C ILE A 51 12.86 14.08 -4.73
N GLY A 52 13.67 13.50 -5.63
CA GLY A 52 15.13 13.62 -5.60
C GLY A 52 15.82 12.59 -4.69
N GLU A 53 15.06 11.77 -3.97
CA GLU A 53 15.56 10.64 -3.19
C GLU A 53 15.60 9.36 -4.03
N ASN A 54 16.48 8.42 -3.66
CA ASN A 54 16.33 7.03 -4.10
C ASN A 54 15.35 6.34 -3.15
N ALA A 55 14.12 6.12 -3.58
CA ALA A 55 13.03 5.63 -2.73
C ALA A 55 12.58 4.20 -3.10
N ARG A 56 12.27 3.40 -2.08
CA ARG A 56 11.56 2.12 -2.19
C ARG A 56 10.07 2.36 -1.87
N ILE A 57 9.19 1.85 -2.71
CA ILE A 57 7.76 1.74 -2.38
C ILE A 57 7.59 0.40 -1.68
N GLU A 58 6.99 0.43 -0.50
CA GLU A 58 6.68 -0.76 0.27
C GLU A 58 5.17 -0.89 0.46
N PHE A 59 4.66 -2.10 0.20
CA PHE A 59 3.31 -2.52 0.51
C PHE A 59 3.40 -3.44 1.71
N ASN A 60 2.88 -2.99 2.86
CA ASN A 60 2.94 -3.74 4.10
C ASN A 60 1.52 -4.22 4.45
N PHE A 61 1.26 -5.51 4.26
CA PHE A 61 0.03 -6.17 4.72
C PHE A 61 0.33 -6.92 6.02
N VAL A 62 -0.52 -6.72 7.03
CA VAL A 62 -0.43 -7.39 8.32
C VAL A 62 -1.79 -8.00 8.61
N SER A 63 -1.82 -9.33 8.70
CA SER A 63 -3.00 -10.03 9.18
C SER A 63 -3.14 -9.89 10.70
N ASP A 64 -4.36 -9.76 11.20
CA ASP A 64 -4.62 -9.63 12.63
C ASP A 64 -4.45 -10.93 13.43
N GLY A 65 -4.28 -12.05 12.71
CA GLY A 65 -4.02 -13.37 13.30
C GLY A 65 -5.25 -14.01 13.94
N THR A 66 -6.45 -13.48 13.70
CA THR A 66 -7.70 -14.13 14.09
C THR A 66 -8.00 -15.32 13.16
N LEU A 67 -8.99 -16.14 13.55
CA LEU A 67 -9.30 -17.40 12.86
C LEU A 67 -10.14 -17.15 11.60
N ASP A 68 -9.49 -16.64 10.57
CA ASP A 68 -10.06 -16.57 9.22
C ASP A 68 -9.56 -17.72 8.36
N ALA A 69 -10.41 -18.16 7.43
CA ALA A 69 -10.04 -19.24 6.53
C ALA A 69 -8.85 -18.82 5.63
N PHE A 70 -8.91 -17.59 5.10
CA PHE A 70 -7.88 -16.94 4.29
C PHE A 70 -8.09 -15.43 4.32
N SER A 71 -7.00 -14.67 4.43
CA SER A 71 -7.00 -13.22 4.20
C SER A 71 -5.78 -12.81 3.37
N GLY A 72 -5.91 -11.79 2.53
CA GLY A 72 -4.81 -11.34 1.70
C GLY A 72 -5.03 -10.04 0.93
N LEU A 73 -3.92 -9.58 0.35
CA LEU A 73 -3.86 -8.42 -0.52
C LEU A 73 -3.12 -8.80 -1.80
N SER A 74 -3.79 -8.65 -2.94
CA SER A 74 -3.17 -8.82 -4.27
C SER A 74 -2.99 -7.49 -4.97
N ILE A 75 -1.77 -7.23 -5.42
CA ILE A 75 -1.34 -6.03 -6.13
C ILE A 75 -0.91 -6.43 -7.54
N ASP A 76 -1.36 -5.70 -8.55
CA ASP A 76 -0.97 -5.92 -9.94
C ASP A 76 -0.88 -4.56 -10.68
N ASN A 77 -0.17 -4.54 -11.81
CA ASN A 77 -0.03 -3.41 -12.72
C ASN A 77 0.41 -2.10 -12.02
N VAL A 78 1.45 -2.19 -11.18
CA VAL A 78 2.01 -1.02 -10.50
C VAL A 78 2.73 -0.13 -11.51
N THR A 79 2.23 1.10 -11.68
CA THR A 79 2.84 2.14 -12.50
C THR A 79 3.23 3.34 -11.65
N ILE A 80 4.32 4.00 -12.04
CA ILE A 80 4.74 5.28 -11.46
C ILE A 80 4.85 6.26 -12.62
N GLU A 81 4.08 7.34 -12.56
CA GLU A 81 3.97 8.30 -13.64
C GLU A 81 4.16 9.71 -13.10
N VAL A 82 4.78 10.57 -13.91
CA VAL A 82 4.80 12.01 -13.66
C VAL A 82 3.47 12.56 -14.15
N ALA A 83 2.76 13.31 -13.30
CA ALA A 83 1.54 13.98 -13.73
C ALA A 83 1.82 14.82 -14.98
N ALA A 84 0.98 14.69 -16.01
CA ALA A 84 1.10 15.51 -17.20
C ALA A 84 1.03 17.01 -16.81
N PRO A 85 1.86 17.87 -17.44
CA PRO A 85 1.92 19.29 -17.12
C PRO A 85 0.61 20.04 -17.39
#